data_AF-A0A4U7E6Y7-F1
#
_entry.id   AF-A0A4U7E6Y7-F1
#
_cell.length_a   1.000
_cell.length_b   1.000
_cell.length_c   1.000
_cell.angle_alpha   90.00
_cell.angle_beta   90.00
_cell.angle_gamma   90.00
#
_symmetry.space_group_name_H-M   'P 1'
#
loop_
_entity.id
_entity.type
_entity.pdbx_description
1 polymer ?
#
loop_
_entity_poly.entity_id
_entity_poly.type
_entity_poly.pdbx_seq_one_letter_code
_entity_poly.pdbx_strand_id
1 'polypeptide(L)'
;QTRRQSYSLKSTMCYTRAIIKPFISGNEVRRFRHEDPTDYLIYATWDLNIDEYPGIKEHLENWKNELSSRPECEQGRFDWFCLSRYAADYESDFGSSKIVYPEVSKDARFAIDTEGIYPNKTAFIIPHEDYHLLSVLNSTISELYLHSISSRMRGGYYMNSEIYVEQIPIADEKKIELSKSDISHISRLASEQSEITTEEDTVSISSLSPIGKIMIQLKANRERINPDLLDNLGGYNNVVDMSSIGLLSPSENSSLSLLSETKTEKPSLRTGSARVDRESPNTVLIEATARYKPDDEDAHETDQWGYTETEYLPAFRITDLTEREADLIEHFVPVAVDEAGGFANFRETATKTNSLIDRLKAIEVPDVDDVADDLENYLDTKERAAELDAKIEQTDRLIDEIVYELYGLTDEEIEIVEEAVED
;
A
#
# COMPACT_ATOMS: atom_id res chain seq x y z
N GLN A 1 26.20 -27.81 -33.73
CA GLN A 1 24.75 -27.88 -33.43
C GLN A 1 24.34 -26.92 -32.29
N THR A 2 25.13 -26.79 -31.23
CA THR A 2 24.84 -25.97 -30.04
C THR A 2 24.66 -24.46 -30.29
N ARG A 3 25.42 -23.85 -31.22
CA ARG A 3 25.24 -22.42 -31.60
C ARG A 3 23.94 -22.13 -32.38
N ARG A 4 23.38 -23.09 -33.14
CA ARG A 4 22.11 -22.89 -33.86
C ARG A 4 20.90 -22.99 -32.93
N GLN A 5 20.95 -23.88 -31.94
CA GLN A 5 19.91 -23.98 -30.90
C GLN A 5 19.88 -22.74 -30.00
N SER A 6 21.03 -22.16 -29.63
CA SER A 6 21.05 -20.93 -28.83
C SER A 6 20.52 -19.70 -29.58
N TYR A 7 20.77 -19.59 -30.89
CA TYR A 7 20.18 -18.54 -31.74
C TYR A 7 18.68 -18.77 -31.98
N SER A 8 18.27 -20.01 -32.21
CA SER A 8 16.85 -20.38 -32.33
C SER A 8 16.07 -20.07 -31.05
N LEU A 9 16.58 -20.45 -29.87
CA LEU A 9 15.95 -20.16 -28.58
C LEU A 9 15.91 -18.65 -28.28
N LYS A 10 16.99 -17.91 -28.54
CA LYS A 10 17.00 -16.45 -28.40
C LYS A 10 16.06 -15.77 -29.38
N SER A 11 15.98 -16.24 -30.63
CA SER A 11 15.05 -15.68 -31.62
C SER A 11 13.60 -16.00 -31.23
N THR A 12 13.29 -17.24 -30.87
CA THR A 12 11.95 -17.66 -30.44
C THR A 12 11.50 -16.92 -29.18
N MET A 13 12.36 -16.72 -28.17
CA MET A 13 12.05 -15.87 -27.02
C MET A 13 11.84 -14.39 -27.41
N CYS A 14 12.59 -13.87 -28.38
CA CYS A 14 12.45 -12.50 -28.86
C CYS A 14 11.15 -12.29 -29.65
N TYR A 15 10.70 -13.29 -30.42
CA TYR A 15 9.41 -13.27 -31.09
C TYR A 15 8.26 -13.38 -30.09
N THR A 16 8.28 -14.34 -29.16
CA THR A 16 7.21 -14.50 -28.16
C THR A 16 7.01 -13.25 -27.29
N ARG A 17 8.09 -12.53 -26.95
CA ARG A 17 8.01 -11.22 -26.26
C ARG A 17 7.37 -10.09 -27.09
N ALA A 18 7.28 -10.23 -28.41
CA ALA A 18 6.73 -9.18 -29.26
C ALA A 18 5.21 -9.03 -29.10
N ILE A 19 4.50 -10.16 -28.89
CA ILE A 19 3.03 -10.19 -28.77
C ILE A 19 2.54 -10.49 -27.36
N ILE A 20 3.41 -10.83 -26.41
CA ILE A 20 3.03 -10.92 -24.99
C ILE A 20 3.34 -9.58 -24.33
N LYS A 21 2.30 -8.88 -23.89
CA LYS A 21 2.40 -7.55 -23.29
C LYS A 21 2.08 -7.60 -21.80
N PRO A 22 2.82 -6.88 -20.94
CA PRO A 22 2.46 -6.73 -19.53
C PRO A 22 1.08 -6.09 -19.42
N PHE A 23 0.19 -6.67 -18.63
CA PHE A 23 -1.22 -6.27 -18.57
C PHE A 23 -1.63 -5.95 -17.14
N ILE A 24 -2.33 -4.83 -16.97
CA ILE A 24 -2.86 -4.40 -15.67
C ILE A 24 -4.32 -3.93 -15.79
N SER A 25 -5.03 -3.90 -14.67
CA SER A 25 -6.28 -3.17 -14.51
C SER A 25 -6.06 -1.85 -13.76
N GLY A 26 -7.13 -1.07 -13.54
CA GLY A 26 -7.07 0.12 -12.71
C GLY A 26 -6.77 -0.20 -11.24
N ASN A 27 -7.03 -1.43 -10.78
CA ASN A 27 -6.79 -1.82 -9.39
C ASN A 27 -5.31 -1.90 -9.04
N GLU A 28 -4.41 -2.04 -10.02
CA GLU A 28 -2.96 -2.09 -9.82
C GLU A 28 -2.32 -0.68 -9.86
N VAL A 29 -3.09 0.37 -10.14
CA VAL A 29 -2.55 1.75 -10.18
C VAL A 29 -2.58 2.37 -8.78
N ARG A 30 -1.47 3.01 -8.37
CA ARG A 30 -1.28 3.71 -7.10
C ARG A 30 -0.82 5.16 -7.35
N ARG A 31 -0.80 6.01 -6.31
CA ARG A 31 -0.18 7.36 -6.40
C ARG A 31 1.30 7.22 -6.77
N PHE A 32 1.70 7.86 -7.87
CA PHE A 32 3.03 7.89 -8.48
C PHE A 32 3.59 6.58 -9.06
N ARG A 33 2.99 5.41 -8.80
CA ARG A 33 3.48 4.12 -9.29
C ARG A 33 2.35 3.15 -9.64
N HIS A 34 2.64 2.09 -10.38
CA HIS A 34 1.75 0.96 -10.54
C HIS A 34 2.41 -0.30 -9.96
N GLU A 35 1.61 -1.31 -9.63
CA GLU A 35 2.11 -2.62 -9.21
C GLU A 35 2.71 -3.38 -10.40
N ASP A 36 3.57 -4.34 -10.09
CA ASP A 36 4.16 -5.22 -11.10
C ASP A 36 3.06 -6.05 -11.79
N PRO A 37 3.04 -6.11 -13.14
CA PRO A 37 2.05 -6.89 -13.87
C PRO A 37 2.12 -8.38 -13.54
N THR A 38 1.04 -8.92 -12.96
CA THR A 38 0.88 -10.37 -12.74
C THR A 38 0.27 -11.08 -13.94
N ASP A 39 -0.49 -10.35 -14.75
CA ASP A 39 -1.16 -10.83 -15.96
C ASP A 39 -0.46 -10.35 -17.23
N TYR A 40 -0.66 -11.10 -18.31
CA TYR A 40 -0.09 -10.80 -19.62
C TYR A 40 -1.12 -10.94 -20.73
N LEU A 41 -1.11 -9.99 -21.65
CA LEU A 41 -1.98 -9.93 -22.81
C LEU A 41 -1.30 -10.56 -24.03
N ILE A 42 -1.96 -11.55 -24.65
CA ILE A 42 -1.60 -12.01 -26.01
C ILE A 42 -2.18 -11.01 -27.02
N TYR A 43 -1.33 -10.11 -27.48
CA TYR A 43 -1.63 -9.04 -28.41
C TYR A 43 -1.66 -9.54 -29.86
N ALA A 44 -2.72 -10.27 -30.21
CA ALA A 44 -2.88 -10.83 -31.55
C ALA A 44 -3.62 -9.87 -32.50
N THR A 45 -2.88 -9.19 -33.37
CA THR A 45 -3.40 -8.34 -34.44
C THR A 45 -4.02 -9.18 -35.58
N TRP A 46 -4.79 -8.54 -36.47
CA TRP A 46 -5.49 -9.24 -37.56
C TRP A 46 -4.57 -9.79 -38.65
N ASP A 47 -3.36 -9.27 -38.76
CA ASP A 47 -2.32 -9.70 -39.70
C ASP A 47 -1.32 -10.71 -39.07
N LEU A 48 -1.52 -11.07 -37.80
CA LEU A 48 -0.63 -11.98 -37.09
C LEU A 48 -0.65 -13.39 -37.71
N ASN A 49 0.52 -13.87 -38.12
CA ASN A 49 0.71 -15.28 -38.48
C ASN A 49 0.94 -16.14 -37.23
N ILE A 50 -0.12 -16.76 -36.70
CA ILE A 50 -0.05 -17.55 -35.46
C ILE A 50 0.87 -18.78 -35.54
N ASP A 51 1.17 -19.28 -36.74
CA ASP A 51 2.06 -20.43 -36.94
C ASP A 51 3.52 -20.10 -36.59
N GLU A 52 3.87 -18.81 -36.51
CA GLU A 52 5.17 -18.35 -35.99
C GLU A 52 5.28 -18.49 -34.46
N TYR A 53 4.16 -18.73 -33.77
CA TYR A 53 4.03 -18.78 -32.32
C TYR A 53 3.39 -20.09 -31.83
N PRO A 54 4.02 -21.26 -32.06
CA PRO A 54 3.39 -22.56 -31.81
C PRO A 54 2.95 -22.78 -30.35
N GLY A 55 3.69 -22.27 -29.36
CA GLY A 55 3.30 -22.39 -27.95
C GLY A 55 2.08 -21.51 -27.59
N ILE A 56 1.97 -20.32 -28.19
CA ILE A 56 0.80 -19.45 -28.02
C ILE A 56 -0.40 -20.07 -28.74
N LYS A 57 -0.19 -20.61 -29.94
CA LYS A 57 -1.22 -21.33 -30.68
C LYS A 57 -1.79 -22.50 -29.87
N GLU A 58 -0.92 -23.35 -29.33
CA GLU A 58 -1.31 -24.49 -28.48
C GLU A 58 -2.06 -24.02 -27.23
N HIS A 59 -1.61 -22.94 -26.60
CA HIS A 59 -2.31 -22.34 -25.47
C HIS A 59 -3.72 -21.86 -25.84
N LEU A 60 -3.86 -21.09 -26.92
CA LEU A 60 -5.15 -20.54 -27.38
C LEU A 60 -6.08 -21.61 -27.93
N GLU A 61 -5.57 -22.74 -28.44
CA GLU A 61 -6.38 -23.86 -28.94
C GLU A 61 -7.29 -24.45 -27.86
N ASN A 62 -6.88 -24.38 -26.58
CA ASN A 62 -7.73 -24.78 -25.45
C ASN A 62 -9.03 -23.97 -25.35
N TRP A 63 -9.02 -22.73 -25.87
CA TRP A 63 -10.13 -21.78 -25.84
C TRP A 63 -10.77 -21.56 -27.22
N LYS A 64 -10.39 -22.36 -28.22
CA LYS A 64 -10.78 -22.14 -29.62
C LYS A 64 -12.29 -22.06 -29.83
N ASN A 65 -13.07 -22.89 -29.14
CA ASN A 65 -14.52 -22.89 -29.27
C ASN A 65 -15.14 -21.56 -28.82
N GLU A 66 -14.67 -21.01 -27.70
CA GLU A 66 -15.14 -19.73 -27.15
C GLU A 66 -14.65 -18.55 -28.00
N LEU A 67 -13.40 -18.59 -28.43
CA LEU A 67 -12.81 -17.53 -29.24
C LEU A 67 -13.41 -17.46 -30.66
N SER A 68 -13.79 -18.61 -31.22
CA SER A 68 -14.40 -18.71 -32.56
C SER A 68 -15.89 -18.34 -32.56
N SER A 69 -16.59 -18.42 -31.42
CA SER A 69 -18.00 -18.06 -31.31
C SER A 69 -18.25 -16.56 -31.15
N ARG A 70 -17.18 -15.75 -31.11
CA ARG A 70 -17.29 -14.28 -31.13
C ARG A 70 -17.95 -13.84 -32.45
N PRO A 71 -18.96 -12.94 -32.43
CA PRO A 71 -19.72 -12.57 -33.63
C PRO A 71 -18.87 -12.13 -34.82
N GLU A 72 -17.77 -11.42 -34.57
CA GLU A 72 -16.86 -10.93 -35.60
C GLU A 72 -16.04 -12.06 -36.25
N CYS A 73 -15.70 -13.11 -35.48
CA CYS A 73 -15.02 -14.31 -35.97
C CYS A 73 -15.96 -15.14 -36.85
N GLU A 74 -17.23 -15.32 -36.43
CA GLU A 74 -18.25 -16.04 -37.22
C GLU A 74 -18.53 -15.36 -38.56
N GLN A 75 -18.42 -14.02 -38.60
CA GLN A 75 -18.52 -13.22 -39.82
C GLN A 75 -17.26 -13.27 -40.70
N GLY A 76 -16.20 -13.95 -40.24
CA GLY A 76 -14.94 -14.09 -40.98
C GLY A 76 -14.15 -12.78 -41.10
N ARG A 77 -14.30 -11.84 -40.16
CA ARG A 77 -13.60 -10.54 -40.22
C ARG A 77 -12.10 -10.65 -39.98
N PHE A 78 -11.69 -11.59 -39.15
CA PHE A 78 -10.30 -11.90 -38.78
C PHE A 78 -10.25 -13.31 -38.19
N ASP A 79 -9.05 -13.84 -38.01
CA ASP A 79 -8.89 -15.19 -37.46
C ASP A 79 -9.34 -15.28 -36.01
N TRP A 80 -9.82 -16.46 -35.62
CA TRP A 80 -10.42 -16.71 -34.31
C TRP A 80 -9.52 -16.39 -33.11
N PHE A 81 -8.20 -16.33 -33.29
CA PHE A 81 -7.24 -16.01 -32.24
C PHE A 81 -6.95 -14.51 -32.09
N CYS A 82 -7.41 -13.65 -33.02
CA CYS A 82 -7.10 -12.22 -32.99
C CYS A 82 -7.97 -11.44 -31.99
N LEU A 83 -7.48 -10.30 -31.53
CA LEU A 83 -8.26 -9.34 -30.76
C LEU A 83 -9.31 -8.67 -31.65
N SER A 84 -10.55 -8.54 -31.14
CA SER A 84 -11.64 -7.89 -31.90
C SER A 84 -11.37 -6.39 -32.10
N ARG A 85 -10.68 -5.76 -31.15
CA ARG A 85 -10.17 -4.39 -31.23
C ARG A 85 -8.78 -4.39 -30.65
N TYR A 86 -7.79 -4.18 -31.51
CA TYR A 86 -6.37 -4.07 -31.14
C TYR A 86 -5.89 -2.62 -31.28
N ALA A 87 -6.77 -1.63 -31.05
CA ALA A 87 -6.39 -0.22 -30.96
C ALA A 87 -5.40 0.26 -32.05
N ALA A 88 -5.63 -0.12 -33.31
CA ALA A 88 -4.62 -0.03 -34.38
C ALA A 88 -4.00 1.37 -34.54
N ASP A 89 -4.79 2.41 -34.28
CA ASP A 89 -4.37 3.81 -34.46
C ASP A 89 -3.51 4.36 -33.32
N TYR A 90 -3.52 3.74 -32.14
CA TYR A 90 -2.85 4.24 -30.92
C TYR A 90 -2.19 3.13 -30.08
N GLU A 91 -1.94 1.96 -30.67
CA GLU A 91 -1.28 0.84 -29.98
C GLU A 91 0.10 1.23 -29.43
N SER A 92 0.84 2.04 -30.19
CA SER A 92 2.17 2.51 -29.80
C SER A 92 2.16 3.28 -28.49
N ASP A 93 1.04 3.92 -28.17
CA ASP A 93 0.90 4.72 -26.97
C ASP A 93 0.93 3.83 -25.73
N PHE A 94 0.34 2.62 -25.78
CA PHE A 94 0.46 1.63 -24.71
C PHE A 94 1.90 1.16 -24.49
N GLY A 95 2.71 1.08 -25.54
CA GLY A 95 4.13 0.70 -25.40
C GLY A 95 5.05 1.85 -24.98
N SER A 96 4.56 3.09 -24.98
CA SER A 96 5.36 4.29 -24.71
C SER A 96 5.40 4.64 -23.21
N SER A 97 6.38 5.47 -22.82
CA SER A 97 6.37 6.12 -21.52
C SER A 97 5.13 7.02 -21.40
N LYS A 98 4.36 6.86 -20.33
CA LYS A 98 3.05 7.50 -20.19
C LYS A 98 2.64 7.66 -18.74
N ILE A 99 1.63 8.48 -18.48
CA ILE A 99 0.91 8.48 -17.21
C ILE A 99 -0.28 7.53 -17.33
N VAL A 100 -0.54 6.72 -16.31
CA VAL A 100 -1.71 5.82 -16.20
C VAL A 100 -2.52 6.18 -14.96
N TYR A 101 -3.85 6.07 -15.04
CA TYR A 101 -4.75 6.34 -13.92
C TYR A 101 -6.02 5.47 -14.00
N PRO A 102 -6.60 5.04 -12.86
CA PRO A 102 -7.79 4.22 -12.85
C PRO A 102 -9.03 5.05 -13.18
N GLU A 103 -10.00 4.43 -13.86
CA GLU A 103 -11.31 5.03 -14.10
C GLU A 103 -12.13 5.20 -12.82
N VAL A 104 -11.90 4.34 -11.82
CA VAL A 104 -12.63 4.37 -10.56
C VAL A 104 -11.64 4.20 -9.41
N SER A 105 -11.57 5.18 -8.51
CA SER A 105 -10.77 5.14 -7.28
C SER A 105 -11.41 5.98 -6.19
N LYS A 106 -10.95 5.83 -4.94
CA LYS A 106 -11.42 6.67 -3.82
C LYS A 106 -10.68 8.00 -3.73
N ASP A 107 -9.42 7.97 -4.14
CA ASP A 107 -8.42 9.02 -4.10
C ASP A 107 -7.81 9.21 -5.50
N ALA A 108 -7.12 10.32 -5.74
CA ALA A 108 -6.42 10.59 -6.99
C ALA A 108 -5.21 9.64 -7.11
N ARG A 109 -5.15 8.85 -8.20
CA ARG A 109 -4.09 7.86 -8.42
C ARG A 109 -3.52 7.98 -9.83
N PHE A 110 -2.48 8.78 -9.99
CA PHE A 110 -1.76 8.90 -11.26
C PHE A 110 -0.35 8.34 -11.10
N ALA A 111 0.06 7.49 -12.03
CA ALA A 111 1.35 6.82 -12.01
C ALA A 111 2.10 7.03 -13.32
N ILE A 112 3.43 7.14 -13.26
CA ILE A 112 4.26 7.06 -14.46
C ILE A 112 4.48 5.57 -14.79
N ASP A 113 4.31 5.21 -16.06
CA ASP A 113 4.76 3.94 -16.62
C ASP A 113 5.90 4.21 -17.61
N THR A 114 7.02 3.56 -17.39
CA THR A 114 8.18 3.53 -18.30
C THR A 114 8.50 2.12 -18.79
N GLU A 115 7.68 1.14 -18.41
CA GLU A 115 7.86 -0.29 -18.69
C GLU A 115 7.02 -0.78 -19.89
N GLY A 116 6.05 0.02 -20.33
CA GLY A 116 5.24 -0.25 -21.51
C GLY A 116 4.08 -1.19 -21.21
N ILE A 117 3.35 -0.93 -20.12
CA ILE A 117 2.19 -1.71 -19.69
C ILE A 117 0.95 -1.42 -20.55
N TYR A 118 0.10 -2.44 -20.71
CA TYR A 118 -1.14 -2.38 -21.48
C TYR A 118 -2.32 -2.44 -20.52
N PRO A 119 -2.92 -1.30 -20.15
CA PRO A 119 -4.07 -1.29 -19.26
C PRO A 119 -5.32 -1.82 -19.95
N ASN A 120 -6.22 -2.42 -19.16
CA ASN A 120 -7.57 -2.74 -19.62
C ASN A 120 -8.49 -1.51 -19.55
N LYS A 121 -9.78 -1.67 -19.89
CA LYS A 121 -10.80 -0.60 -19.89
C LYS A 121 -10.91 0.19 -18.56
N THR A 122 -10.51 -0.40 -17.45
CA THR A 122 -10.64 0.21 -16.12
C THR A 122 -9.51 1.19 -15.78
N ALA A 123 -8.55 1.38 -16.69
CA ALA A 123 -7.53 2.42 -16.59
C ALA A 123 -7.41 3.22 -17.90
N PHE A 124 -7.08 4.49 -17.76
CA PHE A 124 -6.83 5.43 -18.85
C PHE A 124 -5.34 5.79 -18.90
N ILE A 125 -4.92 6.36 -20.02
CA ILE A 125 -3.53 6.79 -20.23
C ILE A 125 -3.47 8.24 -20.72
N ILE A 126 -2.42 8.94 -20.32
CA ILE A 126 -1.95 10.19 -20.94
C ILE A 126 -0.60 9.84 -21.58
N PRO A 127 -0.48 9.79 -22.92
CA PRO A 127 0.68 9.25 -23.63
C PRO A 127 1.88 10.21 -23.65
N HIS A 128 2.30 10.66 -22.46
CA HIS A 128 3.40 11.57 -22.23
C HIS A 128 4.15 11.22 -20.95
N GLU A 129 5.47 11.29 -21.00
CA GLU A 129 6.33 11.20 -19.83
C GLU A 129 6.50 12.59 -19.21
N ASP A 130 5.59 12.98 -18.32
CA ASP A 130 5.57 14.31 -17.72
C ASP A 130 5.48 14.23 -16.19
N TYR A 131 6.63 14.40 -15.53
CA TYR A 131 6.75 14.35 -14.07
C TYR A 131 6.22 15.61 -13.38
N HIS A 132 6.17 16.76 -14.08
CA HIS A 132 5.54 17.97 -13.57
C HIS A 132 4.04 17.73 -13.48
N LEU A 133 3.42 17.33 -14.60
CA LEU A 133 2.00 17.02 -14.67
C LEU A 133 1.63 15.92 -13.67
N LEU A 134 2.43 14.85 -13.57
CA LEU A 134 2.22 13.78 -12.58
C LEU A 134 2.14 14.32 -11.14
N SER A 135 3.01 15.28 -10.79
CA SER A 135 3.04 15.87 -9.45
C SER A 135 1.81 16.73 -9.20
N VAL A 136 1.41 17.55 -10.17
CA VAL A 136 0.19 18.37 -10.10
C VAL A 136 -1.05 17.48 -9.97
N LEU A 137 -1.18 16.43 -10.78
CA LEU A 137 -2.35 15.53 -10.78
C LEU A 137 -2.51 14.74 -9.48
N ASN A 138 -1.42 14.46 -8.76
CA ASN A 138 -1.46 13.76 -7.46
C ASN A 138 -1.50 14.72 -6.25
N SER A 139 -1.62 16.04 -6.45
CA SER A 139 -1.75 17.02 -5.37
C SER A 139 -3.15 17.01 -4.75
N THR A 140 -3.23 17.44 -3.50
CA THR A 140 -4.47 17.48 -2.72
C THR A 140 -5.52 18.40 -3.35
N ILE A 141 -5.12 19.56 -3.92
CA ILE A 141 -6.05 20.45 -4.63
C ILE A 141 -6.59 19.83 -5.93
N SER A 142 -5.78 19.08 -6.66
CA SER A 142 -6.22 18.36 -7.87
C SER A 142 -7.21 17.25 -7.52
N GLU A 143 -6.96 16.54 -6.41
CA GLU A 143 -7.89 15.54 -5.89
C GLU A 143 -9.24 16.16 -5.51
N LEU A 144 -9.22 17.22 -4.70
CA LEU A 144 -10.42 17.94 -4.31
C LEU A 144 -11.22 18.43 -5.53
N TYR A 145 -10.52 19.05 -6.49
CA TYR A 145 -11.15 19.54 -7.71
C TYR A 145 -11.79 18.39 -8.49
N LEU A 146 -11.08 17.28 -8.68
CA LEU A 146 -11.59 16.09 -9.37
C LEU A 146 -12.81 15.50 -8.65
N HIS A 147 -12.78 15.40 -7.32
CA HIS A 147 -13.93 14.95 -6.51
C HIS A 147 -15.13 15.90 -6.62
N SER A 148 -14.90 17.21 -6.78
CA SER A 148 -15.97 18.20 -6.91
C SER A 148 -16.74 18.11 -8.24
N ILE A 149 -16.09 17.65 -9.31
CA ILE A 149 -16.68 17.56 -10.65
C ILE A 149 -17.08 16.14 -11.06
N SER A 150 -16.51 15.12 -10.43
CA SER A 150 -16.72 13.71 -10.79
C SER A 150 -17.99 13.14 -10.16
N SER A 151 -18.50 12.07 -10.76
CA SER A 151 -19.65 11.34 -10.22
C SER A 151 -19.22 10.46 -9.05
N ARG A 152 -19.82 10.68 -7.87
CA ARG A 152 -19.62 9.82 -6.69
C ARG A 152 -20.41 8.51 -6.83
N MET A 153 -19.73 7.40 -6.59
CA MET A 153 -20.25 6.04 -6.64
C MET A 153 -20.41 5.46 -5.22
N ARG A 154 -21.11 4.34 -5.09
CA ARG A 154 -21.32 3.66 -3.81
C ARG A 154 -19.97 3.27 -3.18
N GLY A 155 -19.82 3.51 -1.87
CA GLY A 155 -18.63 3.12 -1.11
C GLY A 155 -17.49 4.15 -1.11
N GLY A 156 -17.78 5.40 -1.48
CA GLY A 156 -16.81 6.51 -1.47
C GLY A 156 -15.91 6.56 -2.70
N TYR A 157 -16.26 5.86 -3.78
CA TYR A 157 -15.50 5.89 -5.03
C TYR A 157 -15.92 7.06 -5.91
N TYR A 158 -15.01 7.54 -6.73
CA TYR A 158 -15.22 8.58 -7.74
C TYR A 158 -14.94 8.03 -9.15
N MET A 159 -15.67 8.55 -10.13
CA MET A 159 -15.47 8.22 -11.54
C MET A 159 -14.52 9.22 -12.20
N ASN A 160 -13.31 8.77 -12.49
CA ASN A 160 -12.21 9.54 -13.07
C ASN A 160 -12.09 9.28 -14.58
N SER A 161 -13.21 9.35 -15.31
CA SER A 161 -13.16 9.27 -16.77
C SER A 161 -12.41 10.47 -17.38
N GLU A 162 -11.90 10.30 -18.61
CA GLU A 162 -11.24 11.36 -19.41
C GLU A 162 -11.93 12.73 -19.29
N ILE A 163 -13.27 12.75 -19.45
CA ILE A 163 -14.07 13.98 -19.44
C ILE A 163 -13.94 14.82 -18.15
N TYR A 164 -13.53 14.21 -17.04
CA TYR A 164 -13.31 14.93 -15.78
C TYR A 164 -11.83 15.30 -15.63
N VAL A 165 -10.93 14.37 -15.94
CA VAL A 165 -9.48 14.60 -15.83
C VAL A 165 -9.01 15.70 -16.79
N GLU A 166 -9.58 15.80 -17.98
CA GLU A 166 -9.26 16.87 -18.95
C GLU A 166 -9.65 18.27 -18.47
N GLN A 167 -10.52 18.37 -17.45
CA GLN A 167 -10.97 19.64 -16.89
C GLN A 167 -10.09 20.16 -15.74
N ILE A 168 -9.11 19.37 -15.28
CA ILE A 168 -8.19 19.80 -14.22
C ILE A 168 -7.38 21.00 -14.76
N PRO A 169 -7.48 22.20 -14.15
CA PRO A 169 -6.71 23.35 -14.59
C PRO A 169 -5.24 23.08 -14.34
N ILE A 170 -4.37 23.23 -15.33
CA ILE A 170 -2.91 23.11 -15.15
C ILE A 170 -2.31 24.53 -15.18
N ALA A 171 -1.70 24.95 -14.08
CA ALA A 171 -1.04 26.25 -14.00
C ALA A 171 0.24 26.28 -14.85
N ASP A 172 0.54 27.43 -15.43
CA ASP A 172 1.82 27.65 -16.13
C ASP A 172 2.99 27.58 -15.15
N GLU A 173 4.15 27.10 -15.63
CA GLU A 173 5.38 27.06 -14.83
C GLU A 173 5.78 28.47 -14.36
N LYS A 174 5.84 28.65 -13.03
CA LYS A 174 6.35 29.86 -12.39
C LYS A 174 7.57 29.52 -11.54
N LYS A 175 8.45 30.51 -11.39
CA LYS A 175 9.56 30.42 -10.44
C LYS A 175 9.02 30.56 -9.03
N ILE A 176 9.22 29.51 -8.23
CA ILE A 176 8.83 29.47 -6.82
C ILE A 176 10.08 29.51 -5.96
N GLU A 177 10.03 30.30 -4.88
CA GLU A 177 11.11 30.42 -3.90
C GLU A 177 10.81 29.50 -2.70
N LEU A 178 11.60 28.43 -2.56
CA LEU A 178 11.44 27.50 -1.44
C LEU A 178 12.16 27.95 -0.17
N SER A 179 11.66 27.46 0.97
CA SER A 179 12.33 27.65 2.26
C SER A 179 13.66 26.89 2.34
N LYS A 180 14.54 27.30 3.27
CA LYS A 180 15.84 26.63 3.48
C LYS A 180 15.70 25.17 3.90
N SER A 181 14.68 24.84 4.70
CA SER A 181 14.42 23.46 5.13
C SER A 181 14.05 22.58 3.94
N ASP A 182 13.21 23.05 3.04
CA ASP A 182 12.75 22.26 1.89
C ASP A 182 13.88 22.06 0.89
N ILE A 183 14.69 23.09 0.65
CA ILE A 183 15.89 22.98 -0.18
C ILE A 183 16.84 21.94 0.41
N SER A 184 17.09 21.97 1.72
CA SER A 184 17.98 21.01 2.38
C SER A 184 17.42 19.58 2.29
N HIS A 185 16.10 19.42 2.39
CA HIS A 185 15.42 18.15 2.25
C HIS A 185 15.55 17.59 0.84
N ILE A 186 15.19 18.38 -0.19
CA ILE A 186 15.28 17.99 -1.60
C ILE A 186 16.74 17.68 -1.96
N SER A 187 17.68 18.56 -1.57
CA SER A 187 19.10 18.39 -1.89
C SER A 187 19.67 17.13 -1.25
N ARG A 188 19.28 16.82 0.00
CA ARG A 188 19.65 15.58 0.67
C ARG A 188 19.12 14.37 -0.08
N LEU A 189 17.83 14.35 -0.42
CA LEU A 189 17.20 13.25 -1.15
C LEU A 189 17.82 13.04 -2.54
N ALA A 190 18.09 14.12 -3.27
CA ALA A 190 18.77 14.08 -4.56
C ALA A 190 20.22 13.55 -4.43
N SER A 191 20.94 13.98 -3.39
CA SER A 191 22.32 13.54 -3.12
C SER A 191 22.41 12.07 -2.69
N GLU A 192 21.42 11.55 -1.95
CA GLU A 192 21.31 10.13 -1.59
C GLU A 192 21.10 9.24 -2.83
N GLN A 193 20.70 9.80 -3.97
CA GLN A 193 20.26 9.06 -5.17
C GLN A 193 21.06 9.35 -6.46
N SER A 194 22.26 9.94 -6.35
CA SER A 194 23.21 10.11 -7.47
C SER A 194 22.67 10.89 -8.67
N GLU A 195 22.12 12.09 -8.48
CA GLU A 195 22.22 13.19 -9.45
C GLU A 195 21.77 14.48 -8.75
N ILE A 196 22.56 15.56 -8.91
CA ILE A 196 22.39 16.94 -8.40
C ILE A 196 23.23 17.25 -7.13
N THR A 197 24.24 18.10 -7.33
CA THR A 197 24.89 18.92 -6.29
C THR A 197 24.31 20.33 -6.34
N THR A 198 23.83 20.85 -5.22
CA THR A 198 23.30 22.22 -5.07
C THR A 198 24.08 22.96 -3.98
N GLU A 199 24.86 23.97 -4.39
CA GLU A 199 25.56 24.92 -3.51
C GLU A 199 24.86 26.30 -3.55
N GLU A 200 23.58 26.43 -3.17
CA GLU A 200 22.94 27.76 -3.08
C GLU A 200 21.92 27.87 -1.92
N ASP A 201 21.83 29.05 -1.31
CA ASP A 201 20.99 29.41 -0.14
C ASP A 201 19.48 29.56 -0.47
N THR A 202 19.11 29.62 -1.74
CA THR A 202 17.74 29.71 -2.28
C THR A 202 17.70 29.03 -3.64
N VAL A 203 16.82 28.04 -3.84
CA VAL A 203 16.64 27.39 -5.14
C VAL A 203 15.29 27.81 -5.70
N SER A 204 15.32 28.39 -6.89
CA SER A 204 14.11 28.61 -7.66
C SER A 204 13.76 27.31 -8.39
N ILE A 205 12.61 26.73 -8.06
CA ILE A 205 12.07 25.61 -8.83
C ILE A 205 11.16 26.19 -9.90
N SER A 206 11.42 25.85 -11.16
CA SER A 206 10.52 26.15 -12.28
C SER A 206 9.68 24.95 -12.69
N SER A 207 9.95 23.76 -12.14
CA SER A 207 9.24 22.53 -12.50
C SER A 207 9.19 21.54 -11.34
N LEU A 208 8.02 20.95 -11.08
CA LEU A 208 7.82 19.88 -10.10
C LEU A 208 8.48 18.55 -10.51
N SER A 209 8.97 18.45 -11.75
CA SER A 209 9.55 17.22 -12.30
C SER A 209 10.59 16.52 -11.41
N PRO A 210 11.57 17.21 -10.80
CA PRO A 210 12.54 16.55 -9.92
C PRO A 210 11.89 15.95 -8.66
N ILE A 211 10.91 16.65 -8.09
CA ILE A 211 10.22 16.23 -6.87
C ILE A 211 9.33 15.01 -7.17
N GLY A 212 8.61 15.02 -8.30
CA GLY A 212 7.86 13.85 -8.77
C GLY A 212 8.74 12.62 -8.97
N LYS A 213 9.94 12.78 -9.53
CA LYS A 213 10.93 11.68 -9.67
C LYS A 213 11.41 11.15 -8.31
N ILE A 214 11.71 12.04 -7.37
CA ILE A 214 12.09 11.67 -6.00
C ILE A 214 10.96 10.89 -5.34
N MET A 215 9.71 11.34 -5.46
CA MET A 215 8.54 10.66 -4.91
C MET A 215 8.40 9.22 -5.44
N ILE A 216 8.55 9.03 -6.76
CA ILE A 216 8.51 7.70 -7.39
C ILE A 216 9.58 6.79 -6.77
N GLN A 217 10.81 7.28 -6.63
CA GLN A 217 11.93 6.50 -6.08
C GLN A 217 11.73 6.16 -4.60
N LEU A 218 11.27 7.12 -3.79
CA LEU A 218 10.97 6.90 -2.38
C LEU A 218 9.90 5.82 -2.22
N LYS A 219 8.80 5.91 -2.98
CA LYS A 219 7.72 4.92 -2.96
C LYS A 219 8.21 3.55 -3.45
N ALA A 220 9.03 3.48 -4.49
CA ALA A 220 9.61 2.23 -4.98
C ALA A 220 10.58 1.60 -3.97
N ASN A 221 11.40 2.40 -3.29
CA ASN A 221 12.29 1.91 -2.23
C ASN A 221 11.49 1.41 -1.02
N ARG A 222 10.41 2.09 -0.67
CA ARG A 222 9.54 1.71 0.45
C ARG A 222 8.82 0.39 0.21
N GLU A 223 8.41 0.14 -1.03
CA GLU A 223 7.74 -1.10 -1.44
C GLU A 223 8.65 -2.34 -1.39
N ARG A 224 9.97 -2.15 -1.56
CA ARG A 224 10.95 -3.24 -1.43
C ARG A 224 11.19 -3.69 0.01
N ILE A 225 10.65 -2.95 0.99
CA ILE A 225 10.81 -3.24 2.41
C ILE A 225 9.53 -3.91 2.91
N ASN A 226 9.66 -5.12 3.43
CA ASN A 226 8.58 -5.84 4.12
C ASN A 226 8.76 -5.71 5.64
N PRO A 227 8.02 -4.81 6.32
CA PRO A 227 8.11 -4.64 7.76
C PRO A 227 7.14 -5.58 8.52
N ASP A 228 6.63 -6.65 7.89
CA ASP A 228 5.79 -7.63 8.58
C ASP A 228 6.62 -8.47 9.56
N LEU A 229 6.18 -8.56 10.82
CA LEU A 229 6.95 -9.27 11.84
C LEU A 229 7.07 -10.76 11.54
N LEU A 230 5.99 -11.40 11.11
CA LEU A 230 5.95 -12.87 10.92
C LEU A 230 6.75 -13.31 9.70
N ASP A 231 6.84 -12.47 8.67
CA ASP A 231 7.70 -12.73 7.52
C ASP A 231 9.19 -12.57 7.84
N ASN A 232 9.54 -11.77 8.86
CA ASN A 232 10.92 -11.51 9.26
C ASN A 232 11.42 -12.41 10.40
N LEU A 233 10.56 -12.76 11.37
CA LEU A 233 10.85 -13.78 12.36
C LEU A 233 10.82 -15.13 11.64
N GLY A 234 11.98 -15.73 11.38
CA GLY A 234 12.05 -17.04 10.76
C GLY A 234 11.29 -18.12 11.56
N GLY A 235 11.33 -19.36 11.09
CA GLY A 235 10.74 -20.47 11.83
C GLY A 235 11.45 -20.68 13.18
N TYR A 236 10.78 -20.36 14.29
CA TYR A 236 11.25 -20.64 15.65
C TYR A 236 10.76 -22.00 16.15
N ASN A 237 11.59 -22.71 16.90
CA ASN A 237 11.28 -24.07 17.37
C ASN A 237 10.85 -24.10 18.84
N ASN A 238 11.32 -23.14 19.64
CA ASN A 238 10.97 -23.03 21.04
C ASN A 238 10.06 -21.83 21.28
N VAL A 239 9.07 -22.05 22.12
CA VAL A 239 8.18 -21.00 22.64
C VAL A 239 8.23 -21.01 24.15
N VAL A 240 8.07 -19.83 24.73
CA VAL A 240 8.13 -19.59 26.16
C VAL A 240 6.82 -18.90 26.57
N ASP A 241 6.27 -19.31 27.71
CA ASP A 241 5.12 -18.62 28.29
C ASP A 241 5.52 -17.19 28.64
N MET A 242 4.82 -16.19 28.13
CA MET A 242 5.13 -14.78 28.42
C MET A 242 5.12 -14.49 29.93
N SER A 243 4.30 -15.21 30.70
CA SER A 243 4.27 -15.09 32.15
C SER A 243 5.54 -15.53 32.88
N SER A 244 6.44 -16.25 32.19
CA SER A 244 7.74 -16.66 32.71
C SER A 244 8.88 -15.73 32.33
N ILE A 245 8.61 -14.72 31.49
CA ILE A 245 9.58 -13.72 31.03
C ILE A 245 9.44 -12.47 31.92
N GLY A 246 10.54 -12.06 32.54
CA GLY A 246 10.57 -10.94 33.49
C GLY A 246 9.63 -11.14 34.70
N LEU A 247 9.15 -10.03 35.25
CA LEU A 247 8.27 -9.98 36.42
C LEU A 247 6.95 -9.28 36.11
N LEU A 248 5.87 -10.06 36.13
CA LEU A 248 4.50 -9.58 35.96
C LEU A 248 4.02 -8.77 37.17
N SER A 249 3.63 -7.52 36.91
CA SER A 249 3.00 -6.63 37.88
C SER A 249 1.63 -6.18 37.35
N PRO A 250 0.56 -6.22 38.17
CA PRO A 250 -0.71 -5.63 37.76
C PRO A 250 -0.55 -4.11 37.59
N SER A 251 -1.16 -3.55 36.54
CA SER A 251 -1.27 -2.09 36.37
C SER A 251 -2.28 -1.50 37.36
N GLU A 252 -2.17 -0.21 37.67
CA GLU A 252 -3.13 0.47 38.54
C GLU A 252 -4.55 0.34 37.96
N ASN A 253 -5.49 -0.10 38.80
CA ASN A 253 -6.90 -0.34 38.46
C ASN A 253 -7.18 -1.48 37.45
N SER A 254 -6.21 -2.33 37.07
CA SER A 254 -6.47 -3.43 36.13
C SER A 254 -7.49 -4.44 36.63
N SER A 255 -7.53 -4.69 37.95
CA SER A 255 -8.51 -5.55 38.61
C SER A 255 -9.93 -4.96 38.66
N LEU A 256 -10.08 -3.67 38.33
CA LEU A 256 -11.36 -2.98 38.21
C LEU A 256 -11.70 -2.69 36.74
N SER A 257 -10.82 -3.08 35.82
CA SER A 257 -11.00 -2.91 34.38
C SER A 257 -11.89 -4.02 33.83
N LEU A 258 -12.57 -3.72 32.71
CA LEU A 258 -13.34 -4.70 31.96
C LEU A 258 -12.49 -5.92 31.52
N LEU A 259 -11.18 -5.73 31.37
CA LEU A 259 -10.26 -6.80 30.95
C LEU A 259 -10.13 -7.91 32.02
N SER A 260 -10.43 -7.60 33.28
CA SER A 260 -10.41 -8.57 34.38
C SER A 260 -11.71 -9.38 34.53
N GLU A 261 -12.78 -8.98 33.83
CA GLU A 261 -14.06 -9.69 33.86
C GLU A 261 -14.02 -10.99 33.05
N THR A 262 -14.92 -11.90 33.38
CA THR A 262 -15.07 -13.20 32.72
C THR A 262 -16.39 -13.25 31.96
N LYS A 263 -16.63 -14.37 31.27
CA LYS A 263 -17.91 -14.64 30.60
C LYS A 263 -19.11 -14.69 31.56
N THR A 264 -18.86 -14.84 32.87
CA THR A 264 -19.90 -14.87 33.90
C THR A 264 -20.50 -13.47 34.11
N GLU A 265 -19.64 -12.45 34.09
CA GLU A 265 -20.02 -11.05 34.19
C GLU A 265 -20.47 -10.49 32.84
N LYS A 266 -19.73 -10.78 31.76
CA LYS A 266 -20.04 -10.32 30.39
C LYS A 266 -19.96 -11.47 29.37
N PRO A 267 -21.11 -12.05 28.95
CA PRO A 267 -21.14 -13.24 28.09
C PRO A 267 -20.49 -13.09 26.70
N SER A 268 -20.41 -11.87 26.18
CA SER A 268 -19.91 -11.56 24.84
C SER A 268 -18.49 -11.01 24.82
N LEU A 269 -17.83 -10.91 26.00
CA LEU A 269 -16.55 -10.24 26.19
C LEU A 269 -15.41 -10.91 25.42
N ARG A 270 -14.69 -10.12 24.63
CA ARG A 270 -13.49 -10.51 23.90
C ARG A 270 -12.50 -9.35 23.79
N THR A 271 -11.23 -9.65 23.57
CA THR A 271 -10.21 -8.66 23.21
C THR A 271 -10.50 -8.13 21.81
N GLY A 272 -10.38 -6.81 21.61
CA GLY A 272 -10.46 -6.19 20.29
C GLY A 272 -9.09 -6.13 19.63
N SER A 273 -8.22 -5.28 20.15
CA SER A 273 -6.81 -5.16 19.76
C SER A 273 -5.94 -5.04 21.02
N ALA A 274 -4.62 -5.20 20.85
CA ALA A 274 -3.66 -4.95 21.90
C ALA A 274 -2.52 -4.07 21.39
N ARG A 275 -1.93 -3.30 22.29
CA ARG A 275 -0.69 -2.57 22.06
C ARG A 275 0.23 -2.71 23.26
N VAL A 276 1.49 -2.40 23.06
CA VAL A 276 2.49 -2.44 24.12
C VAL A 276 3.17 -1.08 24.17
N ASP A 277 3.15 -0.45 25.33
CA ASP A 277 3.83 0.81 25.59
C ASP A 277 5.19 0.54 26.27
N ARG A 278 6.26 1.07 25.69
CA ARG A 278 7.63 0.90 26.17
C ARG A 278 7.97 1.98 27.18
N GLU A 279 7.64 1.73 28.46
CA GLU A 279 7.89 2.69 29.55
C GLU A 279 9.39 2.87 29.86
N SER A 280 10.21 1.85 29.63
CA SER A 280 11.68 1.89 29.75
C SER A 280 12.35 0.78 28.94
N PRO A 281 13.69 0.74 28.81
CA PRO A 281 14.37 -0.34 28.08
C PRO A 281 14.08 -1.75 28.62
N ASN A 282 13.70 -1.90 29.89
CA ASN A 282 13.43 -3.19 30.54
C ASN A 282 12.00 -3.35 31.08
N THR A 283 11.09 -2.46 30.68
CA THR A 283 9.72 -2.43 31.19
C THR A 283 8.73 -2.11 30.09
N VAL A 284 7.70 -2.95 29.97
CA VAL A 284 6.60 -2.78 29.02
C VAL A 284 5.25 -2.81 29.73
N LEU A 285 4.33 -1.97 29.28
CA LEU A 285 2.92 -1.97 29.68
C LEU A 285 2.08 -2.55 28.55
N ILE A 286 1.38 -3.65 28.81
CA ILE A 286 0.46 -4.24 27.85
C ILE A 286 -0.91 -3.61 28.06
N GLU A 287 -1.49 -3.08 26.98
CA GLU A 287 -2.82 -2.50 26.94
C GLU A 287 -3.68 -3.23 25.91
N ALA A 288 -4.98 -3.31 26.16
CA ALA A 288 -5.91 -3.95 25.24
C ALA A 288 -7.29 -3.28 25.28
N THR A 289 -7.99 -3.35 24.15
CA THR A 289 -9.40 -2.96 24.08
C THR A 289 -10.30 -4.14 24.41
N ALA A 290 -11.44 -3.87 25.04
CA ALA A 290 -12.47 -4.85 25.34
C ALA A 290 -13.68 -4.65 24.43
N ARG A 291 -14.04 -5.67 23.67
CA ARG A 291 -15.26 -5.71 22.86
C ARG A 291 -16.34 -6.52 23.54
N TYR A 292 -17.52 -5.94 23.68
CA TYR A 292 -18.66 -6.60 24.30
C TYR A 292 -19.98 -6.07 23.72
N LYS A 293 -21.06 -6.83 23.94
CA LYS A 293 -22.42 -6.36 23.65
C LYS A 293 -22.96 -5.63 24.87
N PRO A 294 -23.33 -4.35 24.78
CA PRO A 294 -23.89 -3.61 25.90
C PRO A 294 -25.28 -4.15 26.27
N ASP A 295 -25.67 -4.01 27.54
CA ASP A 295 -27.02 -4.39 28.00
C ASP A 295 -28.10 -3.41 27.50
N ASP A 296 -27.69 -2.18 27.22
CA ASP A 296 -28.50 -1.12 26.63
C ASP A 296 -27.84 -0.66 25.31
N GLU A 297 -28.38 -1.13 24.19
CA GLU A 297 -27.86 -0.82 22.84
C GLU A 297 -28.07 0.65 22.47
N ASP A 298 -29.00 1.38 23.11
CA ASP A 298 -29.26 2.80 22.82
C ASP A 298 -28.27 3.74 23.54
N ALA A 299 -27.52 3.22 24.52
CA ALA A 299 -26.55 3.99 25.31
C ALA A 299 -25.13 3.99 24.73
N HIS A 300 -24.86 3.16 23.71
CA HIS A 300 -23.53 2.96 23.14
C HIS A 300 -23.59 2.90 21.62
N GLU A 301 -22.59 3.49 20.96
CA GLU A 301 -22.37 3.20 19.54
C GLU A 301 -21.93 1.75 19.39
N THR A 302 -22.61 1.01 18.51
CA THR A 302 -22.37 -0.41 18.27
C THR A 302 -22.13 -0.67 16.78
N ASP A 303 -21.30 -1.67 16.50
CA ASP A 303 -21.06 -2.14 15.14
C ASP A 303 -22.29 -2.89 14.56
N GLN A 304 -22.19 -3.30 13.30
CA GLN A 304 -23.24 -4.09 12.63
C GLN A 304 -23.59 -5.43 13.32
N TRP A 305 -22.77 -5.88 14.28
CA TRP A 305 -22.95 -7.10 15.06
C TRP A 305 -23.40 -6.83 16.51
N GLY A 306 -23.63 -5.57 16.87
CA GLY A 306 -24.08 -5.11 18.19
C GLY A 306 -22.97 -5.04 19.24
N TYR A 307 -21.70 -4.96 18.82
CA TYR A 307 -20.56 -4.81 19.72
C TYR A 307 -20.17 -3.35 19.89
N THR A 308 -19.84 -2.97 21.11
CA THR A 308 -19.09 -1.75 21.43
C THR A 308 -17.66 -2.11 21.82
N GLU A 309 -16.75 -1.16 21.76
CA GLU A 309 -15.32 -1.33 22.04
C GLU A 309 -14.85 -0.23 22.99
N THR A 310 -14.06 -0.60 23.99
CA THR A 310 -13.45 0.39 24.89
C THR A 310 -12.23 1.04 24.25
N GLU A 311 -11.81 2.18 24.79
CA GLU A 311 -10.43 2.65 24.65
C GLU A 311 -9.41 1.59 25.12
N TYR A 312 -8.14 1.80 24.81
CA TYR A 312 -7.06 0.97 25.36
C TYR A 312 -7.06 1.04 26.89
N LEU A 313 -7.21 -0.12 27.52
CA LEU A 313 -7.17 -0.27 28.97
C LEU A 313 -5.87 -0.98 29.37
N PRO A 314 -5.21 -0.54 30.45
CA PRO A 314 -3.97 -1.16 30.90
C PRO A 314 -4.26 -2.54 31.51
N ALA A 315 -3.65 -3.59 30.95
CA ALA A 315 -3.84 -4.96 31.40
C ALA A 315 -2.85 -5.31 32.53
N PHE A 316 -1.55 -5.24 32.24
CA PHE A 316 -0.48 -5.51 33.18
C PHE A 316 0.87 -5.03 32.63
N ARG A 317 1.84 -4.90 33.53
CA ARG A 317 3.22 -4.53 33.23
C ARG A 317 4.12 -5.74 33.36
N ILE A 318 5.14 -5.82 32.52
CA ILE A 318 6.24 -6.77 32.68
C ILE A 318 7.50 -5.93 32.91
N THR A 319 8.21 -6.24 34.00
CA THR A 319 9.44 -5.55 34.43
C THR A 319 10.61 -6.52 34.45
N ASP A 320 11.83 -6.03 34.63
CA ASP A 320 13.05 -6.86 34.71
C ASP A 320 13.31 -7.67 33.43
N LEU A 321 12.96 -7.08 32.29
CA LEU A 321 13.25 -7.63 30.97
C LEU A 321 14.66 -7.26 30.52
N THR A 322 15.28 -8.11 29.72
CA THR A 322 16.33 -7.64 28.82
C THR A 322 15.73 -6.74 27.74
N GLU A 323 16.54 -5.88 27.13
CA GLU A 323 16.06 -5.00 26.05
C GLU A 323 15.45 -5.80 24.89
N ARG A 324 16.07 -6.94 24.53
CA ARG A 324 15.59 -7.82 23.47
C ARG A 324 14.26 -8.50 23.80
N GLU A 325 14.07 -8.96 25.04
CA GLU A 325 12.77 -9.53 25.45
C GLU A 325 11.67 -8.47 25.40
N ALA A 326 11.98 -7.24 25.83
CA ALA A 326 11.04 -6.14 25.75
C ALA A 326 10.74 -5.77 24.28
N ASP A 327 11.73 -5.75 23.38
CA ASP A 327 11.53 -5.51 21.95
C ASP A 327 10.64 -6.60 21.32
N LEU A 328 10.90 -7.87 21.67
CA LEU A 328 10.11 -9.00 21.19
C LEU A 328 8.66 -8.87 21.65
N ILE A 329 8.42 -8.63 22.94
CA ILE A 329 7.07 -8.50 23.50
C ILE A 329 6.34 -7.32 22.86
N GLU A 330 7.02 -6.18 22.70
CA GLU A 330 6.47 -4.95 22.13
C GLU A 330 5.89 -5.17 20.72
N HIS A 331 6.58 -5.96 19.91
CA HIS A 331 6.20 -6.19 18.52
C HIS A 331 5.34 -7.43 18.32
N PHE A 332 5.57 -8.48 19.11
CA PHE A 332 4.91 -9.78 18.92
C PHE A 332 3.52 -9.84 19.55
N VAL A 333 3.29 -9.21 20.71
CA VAL A 333 1.98 -9.29 21.38
C VAL A 333 0.85 -8.69 20.55
N PRO A 334 0.99 -7.50 19.91
CA PRO A 334 -0.06 -6.96 19.05
C PRO A 334 -0.39 -7.92 17.89
N VAL A 335 0.64 -8.44 17.22
CA VAL A 335 0.49 -9.40 16.11
C VAL A 335 -0.21 -10.67 16.58
N ALA A 336 0.13 -11.18 17.77
CA ALA A 336 -0.52 -12.36 18.32
C ALA A 336 -2.01 -12.17 18.61
N VAL A 337 -2.39 -10.97 19.02
CA VAL A 337 -3.80 -10.61 19.27
C VAL A 337 -4.56 -10.42 17.97
N ASP A 338 -3.95 -9.77 16.97
CA ASP A 338 -4.57 -9.48 15.67
C ASP A 338 -4.78 -10.75 14.81
N GLU A 339 -3.81 -11.67 14.79
CA GLU A 339 -3.96 -12.97 14.10
C GLU A 339 -5.05 -13.82 14.76
N ALA A 340 -5.21 -13.69 16.08
CA ALA A 340 -6.19 -14.40 16.89
C ALA A 340 -6.20 -15.92 16.60
N GLY A 341 -7.38 -16.56 16.61
CA GLY A 341 -7.55 -17.93 16.10
C GLY A 341 -6.87 -19.08 16.86
N GLY A 342 -6.05 -18.79 17.88
CA GLY A 342 -5.17 -19.76 18.54
C GLY A 342 -3.69 -19.60 18.21
N PHE A 343 -3.30 -18.62 17.39
CA PHE A 343 -1.90 -18.26 17.17
C PHE A 343 -1.25 -17.85 18.49
N ALA A 344 0.02 -18.24 18.70
CA ALA A 344 0.75 -17.98 19.95
C ALA A 344 -0.02 -18.39 21.22
N ASN A 345 -0.85 -19.44 21.14
CA ASN A 345 -1.77 -19.88 22.19
C ASN A 345 -2.82 -18.83 22.63
N PHE A 346 -2.94 -17.71 21.91
CA PHE A 346 -3.87 -16.65 22.22
C PHE A 346 -5.31 -17.00 21.84
N ARG A 347 -6.26 -16.60 22.69
CA ARG A 347 -7.71 -16.73 22.42
C ARG A 347 -8.41 -15.43 22.80
N GLU A 348 -9.06 -14.81 21.82
CA GLU A 348 -9.72 -13.50 21.98
C GLU A 348 -10.83 -13.50 23.04
N THR A 349 -11.55 -14.61 23.24
CA THR A 349 -12.78 -14.64 24.04
C THR A 349 -12.51 -15.02 25.49
N ALA A 350 -13.10 -14.24 26.42
CA ALA A 350 -13.14 -14.59 27.84
C ALA A 350 -13.93 -15.89 28.06
N THR A 351 -13.50 -16.73 29.00
CA THR A 351 -14.28 -17.91 29.43
C THR A 351 -14.88 -17.66 30.79
N LYS A 352 -15.57 -18.65 31.36
CA LYS A 352 -16.09 -18.57 32.74
C LYS A 352 -14.98 -18.53 33.79
N THR A 353 -13.75 -18.87 33.42
CA THR A 353 -12.63 -19.05 34.34
C THR A 353 -11.42 -18.20 34.00
N ASN A 354 -11.32 -17.71 32.76
CA ASN A 354 -10.19 -16.90 32.31
C ASN A 354 -10.73 -15.56 31.80
N SER A 355 -10.24 -14.48 32.39
CA SER A 355 -10.45 -13.10 31.95
C SER A 355 -9.66 -12.79 30.68
N LEU A 356 -9.84 -11.60 30.10
CA LEU A 356 -9.02 -11.15 28.96
C LEU A 356 -7.56 -10.96 29.38
N ILE A 357 -7.30 -10.49 30.61
CA ILE A 357 -5.95 -10.41 31.19
C ILE A 357 -5.30 -11.80 31.24
N ASP A 358 -6.03 -12.83 31.67
CA ASP A 358 -5.50 -14.20 31.71
C ASP A 358 -5.20 -14.74 30.32
N ARG A 359 -6.00 -14.36 29.31
CA ARG A 359 -5.74 -14.70 27.91
C ARG A 359 -4.48 -14.05 27.37
N LEU A 360 -4.28 -12.78 27.67
CA LEU A 360 -3.07 -12.05 27.29
C LEU A 360 -1.83 -12.64 27.97
N LYS A 361 -1.88 -12.95 29.27
CA LYS A 361 -0.76 -13.57 30.00
C LYS A 361 -0.37 -14.96 29.50
N ALA A 362 -1.31 -15.65 28.85
CA ALA A 362 -1.12 -16.99 28.29
C ALA A 362 -0.55 -16.98 26.86
N ILE A 363 -0.22 -15.81 26.31
CA ILE A 363 0.49 -15.72 25.03
C ILE A 363 1.84 -16.43 25.17
N GLU A 364 2.10 -17.33 24.23
CA GLU A 364 3.39 -18.00 24.05
C GLU A 364 4.20 -17.20 23.04
N VAL A 365 5.34 -16.68 23.46
CA VAL A 365 6.25 -15.91 22.60
C VAL A 365 7.43 -16.78 22.18
N PRO A 366 8.09 -16.49 21.04
CA PRO A 366 9.33 -17.16 20.68
C PRO A 366 10.39 -17.03 21.80
N ASP A 367 11.25 -18.02 21.93
CA ASP A 367 12.45 -17.84 22.75
C ASP A 367 13.33 -16.74 22.11
N VAL A 368 13.66 -15.71 22.87
CA VAL A 368 14.42 -14.55 22.39
C VAL A 368 15.79 -14.97 21.84
N ASP A 369 16.39 -16.03 22.40
CA ASP A 369 17.69 -16.54 21.95
C ASP A 369 17.58 -17.24 20.58
N ASP A 370 16.41 -17.80 20.24
CA ASP A 370 16.16 -18.44 18.94
C ASP A 370 15.93 -17.42 17.81
N VAL A 371 15.38 -16.24 18.14
CA VAL A 371 14.97 -15.23 17.15
C VAL A 371 15.76 -13.93 17.23
N ALA A 372 16.82 -13.86 18.04
CA ALA A 372 17.55 -12.61 18.30
C ALA A 372 18.01 -11.89 17.03
N ASP A 373 18.66 -12.62 16.11
CA ASP A 373 19.18 -12.05 14.86
C ASP A 373 18.04 -11.62 13.92
N ASP A 374 16.97 -12.41 13.84
CA ASP A 374 15.79 -12.12 13.01
C ASP A 374 15.02 -10.90 13.54
N LEU A 375 14.88 -10.78 14.86
CA LEU A 375 14.26 -9.65 15.52
C LEU A 375 15.07 -8.36 15.31
N GLU A 376 16.40 -8.44 15.41
CA GLU A 376 17.28 -7.29 15.13
C GLU A 376 17.13 -6.83 13.68
N ASN A 377 17.15 -7.75 12.71
CA ASN A 377 16.90 -7.45 11.30
C ASN A 377 15.51 -6.84 11.06
N TYR A 378 14.48 -7.35 11.74
CA TYR A 378 13.13 -6.82 11.68
C TYR A 378 13.05 -5.38 12.17
N LEU A 379 13.67 -5.08 13.32
CA LEU A 379 13.68 -3.73 13.89
C LEU A 379 14.36 -2.73 12.95
N ASP A 380 15.52 -3.09 12.41
CA ASP A 380 16.22 -2.30 11.38
C ASP A 380 15.34 -2.08 10.14
N THR A 381 14.64 -3.13 9.69
CA THR A 381 13.75 -3.10 8.53
C THR A 381 12.56 -2.17 8.79
N LYS A 382 11.97 -2.23 9.99
CA LYS A 382 10.86 -1.38 10.43
C LYS A 382 11.29 0.08 10.55
N GLU A 383 12.47 0.36 11.12
CA GLU A 383 13.02 1.71 11.22
C GLU A 383 13.23 2.31 9.83
N ARG A 384 13.87 1.58 8.91
CA ARG A 384 14.10 2.05 7.53
C ARG A 384 12.80 2.28 6.76
N ALA A 385 11.77 1.45 7.00
CA ALA A 385 10.44 1.68 6.46
C ALA A 385 9.85 3.00 6.97
N ALA A 386 9.90 3.23 8.28
CA ALA A 386 9.41 4.46 8.90
C ALA A 386 10.17 5.71 8.42
N GLU A 387 11.48 5.63 8.24
CA GLU A 387 12.27 6.72 7.67
C GLU A 387 11.83 7.07 6.24
N LEU A 388 11.55 6.06 5.42
CA LEU A 388 11.05 6.28 4.06
C LEU A 388 9.63 6.84 4.06
N ASP A 389 8.75 6.36 4.95
CA ASP A 389 7.39 6.87 5.10
C ASP A 389 7.41 8.36 5.49
N ALA A 390 8.26 8.77 6.43
CA ALA A 390 8.45 10.18 6.79
C ALA A 390 9.01 11.03 5.63
N LYS A 391 9.93 10.48 4.82
CA LYS A 391 10.44 11.16 3.61
C LYS A 391 9.34 11.32 2.56
N ILE A 392 8.50 10.31 2.37
CA ILE A 392 7.35 10.35 1.44
C ILE A 392 6.37 11.43 1.88
N GLU A 393 5.97 11.45 3.15
CA GLU A 393 5.05 12.44 3.70
C GLU A 393 5.60 13.87 3.57
N GLN A 394 6.88 14.08 3.88
CA GLN A 394 7.51 15.38 3.68
C GLN A 394 7.55 15.80 2.20
N THR A 395 7.80 14.86 1.28
CA THR A 395 7.80 15.15 -0.15
C THR A 395 6.39 15.42 -0.69
N ASP A 396 5.36 14.72 -0.20
CA ASP A 396 3.96 14.96 -0.55
C ASP A 396 3.54 16.38 -0.12
N ARG A 397 3.83 16.77 1.14
CA ARG A 397 3.56 18.14 1.63
C ARG A 397 4.25 19.22 0.79
N LEU A 398 5.49 18.98 0.39
CA LEU A 398 6.23 19.90 -0.47
C LEU A 398 5.61 20.02 -1.88
N ILE A 399 5.09 18.93 -2.44
CA ILE A 399 4.35 18.99 -3.71
C ILE A 399 3.12 19.88 -3.53
N ASP A 400 2.34 19.66 -2.47
CA ASP A 400 1.15 20.44 -2.20
C ASP A 400 1.47 21.93 -1.98
N GLU A 401 2.46 22.27 -1.16
CA GLU A 401 2.90 23.66 -0.94
C GLU A 401 3.24 24.38 -2.26
N ILE A 402 4.06 23.74 -3.10
CA ILE A 402 4.44 24.30 -4.40
C ILE A 402 3.21 24.46 -5.30
N VAL A 403 2.33 23.45 -5.31
CA VAL A 403 1.13 23.47 -6.14
C VAL A 403 0.16 24.56 -5.68
N TYR A 404 -0.07 24.72 -4.38
CA TYR A 404 -0.88 25.79 -3.82
C TYR A 404 -0.35 27.17 -4.20
N GLU A 405 0.98 27.36 -4.18
CA GLU A 405 1.59 28.60 -4.65
C GLU A 405 1.42 28.82 -6.16
N LEU A 406 1.53 27.77 -6.98
CA LEU A 406 1.31 27.87 -8.44
C LEU A 406 -0.10 28.39 -8.77
N TYR A 407 -1.11 27.89 -8.04
CA TYR A 407 -2.51 28.29 -8.15
C TYR A 407 -2.85 29.57 -7.37
N GLY A 408 -1.98 30.01 -6.46
CA GLY A 408 -2.13 31.24 -5.69
C GLY A 408 -3.18 31.16 -4.59
N LEU A 409 -3.26 30.01 -3.91
CA LEU A 409 -4.17 29.80 -2.78
C LEU A 409 -3.71 30.59 -1.55
N THR A 410 -4.68 31.03 -0.76
CA THR A 410 -4.47 31.63 0.56
C THR A 410 -4.46 30.57 1.66
N ASP A 411 -3.91 30.88 2.84
CA ASP A 411 -3.90 29.97 4.00
C ASP A 411 -5.31 29.47 4.37
N GLU A 412 -6.33 30.34 4.29
CA GLU A 412 -7.74 29.98 4.53
C GLU A 412 -8.26 28.98 3.48
N GLU A 413 -7.86 29.13 2.22
CA GLU A 413 -8.24 28.20 1.15
C GLU A 413 -7.51 26.86 1.28
N ILE A 414 -6.24 26.88 1.72
CA ILE A 414 -5.46 25.66 1.98
C ILE A 414 -6.11 24.84 3.10
N GLU A 415 -6.50 25.47 4.20
CA GLU A 415 -7.19 24.78 5.31
C GLU A 415 -8.49 24.09 4.83
N ILE A 416 -9.29 24.77 3.99
CA ILE A 416 -10.49 24.20 3.39
C ILE A 416 -10.15 23.00 2.48
N VAL A 417 -9.04 23.08 1.76
CA VAL A 417 -8.63 22.02 0.82
C VAL A 417 -8.20 20.77 1.58
N GLU A 418 -7.41 20.92 2.63
CA GLU A 418 -6.91 19.81 3.45
C GLU A 418 -8.05 19.13 4.22
N GLU A 419 -8.94 19.90 4.87
CA GLU A 419 -10.11 19.36 5.59
C GLU A 419 -11.03 18.54 4.66
N ALA A 420 -11.18 18.96 3.40
CA ALA A 420 -12.10 18.31 2.46
C ALA A 420 -11.60 16.96 1.91
N VAL A 421 -10.32 16.63 2.08
CA VAL A 421 -9.69 15.39 1.58
C VAL A 421 -9.37 14.41 2.73
N GLU A 422 -9.34 14.88 3.98
CA GLU A 422 -9.19 14.02 5.17
C GLU A 422 -10.46 13.19 5.50
N ASP A 423 -11.63 13.60 5.03
CA ASP A 423 -12.97 12.96 5.21
C ASP A 423 -13.31 11.85 4.19
#